data_AF-A0AAU3FQU0-F1
#
_entry.id   AF-A0AAU3FQU0-F1
#
_cell.length_a   1.000
_cell.length_b   1.000
_cell.length_c   1.000
_cell.angle_alpha   90.00
_cell.angle_beta   90.00
_cell.angle_gamma   90.00
#
_symmetry.space_group_name_H-M   'P 1'
#
loop_
_entity.id
_entity.type
_entity.pdbx_description
1 polymer ?
#
loop_
_entity_poly.entity_id
_entity_poly.type
_entity_poly.pdbx_seq_one_letter_code
_entity_poly.pdbx_strand_id
1 'polypeptide(L)'
;MTGDRAPAGGTGGPPALEVTPEALTAHAAGLDRISATVRQAIGAAGGIRLGGHAYGRLCAAFPAMLEPLHDLAERVLRESHDALDETAHGVRAAASRYRDGDQRAAERLGPPR
;
A
#
# COMPACT_ATOMS: atom_id res chain seq x y z
N MET A 1 55.44 -15.96 6.26
CA MET A 1 54.51 -16.69 7.15
C MET A 1 53.28 -15.81 7.32
N THR A 2 52.30 -15.96 6.41
CA THR A 2 50.97 -16.59 6.66
C THR A 2 49.99 -15.61 7.32
N GLY A 3 48.84 -15.28 6.74
CA GLY A 3 48.20 -15.75 5.52
C GLY A 3 47.03 -14.83 5.17
N ASP A 4 46.92 -14.56 3.88
CA ASP A 4 45.78 -13.95 3.20
C ASP A 4 44.55 -14.87 3.34
N ARG A 5 43.44 -14.34 3.85
CA ARG A 5 42.19 -15.08 4.01
C ARG A 5 41.31 -14.80 2.79
N ALA A 6 41.36 -15.72 1.84
CA ALA A 6 40.46 -15.76 0.70
C ALA A 6 38.98 -15.72 1.14
N PRO A 7 38.10 -14.99 0.43
CA PRO A 7 36.67 -15.08 0.66
C PRO A 7 36.16 -16.44 0.17
N ALA A 8 35.50 -17.17 1.08
CA ALA A 8 34.76 -18.37 0.75
C ALA A 8 33.68 -18.04 -0.28
N GLY A 9 33.64 -18.84 -1.36
CA GLY A 9 32.70 -18.70 -2.46
C GLY A 9 31.25 -18.64 -1.97
N GLY A 10 30.58 -17.52 -2.28
CA GLY A 10 29.13 -17.42 -2.24
C GLY A 10 28.59 -17.89 -3.58
N THR A 11 27.90 -19.03 -3.57
CA THR A 11 27.02 -19.46 -4.67
C THR A 11 26.05 -18.32 -5.00
N GLY A 12 26.18 -17.77 -6.20
CA GLY A 12 25.35 -16.68 -6.70
C GLY A 12 23.89 -17.10 -6.86
N GLY A 13 23.14 -17.09 -5.77
CA GLY A 13 21.69 -16.92 -5.78
C GLY A 13 21.34 -15.43 -5.93
N PRO A 14 20.13 -15.09 -6.41
CA PRO A 14 19.67 -13.71 -6.38
C PRO A 14 19.78 -13.16 -4.94
N PRO A 15 20.04 -11.85 -4.77
CA PRO A 15 20.16 -11.27 -3.44
C PRO A 15 18.93 -11.66 -2.62
N ALA A 16 19.15 -12.28 -1.45
CA ALA A 16 18.07 -12.60 -0.55
C ALA A 16 17.37 -11.29 -0.17
N LEU A 17 16.05 -11.22 -0.43
CA LEU A 17 15.25 -10.08 -0.01
C LEU A 17 15.16 -10.09 1.51
N GLU A 18 15.84 -9.16 2.17
CA GLU A 18 15.74 -8.97 3.61
C GLU A 18 14.51 -8.09 3.90
N VAL A 19 13.55 -8.64 4.65
CA VAL A 19 12.32 -7.96 5.04
C VAL A 19 12.35 -7.76 6.55
N THR A 20 12.49 -6.50 6.99
CA THR A 20 12.47 -6.14 8.41
C THR A 20 11.08 -5.65 8.84
N PRO A 21 10.69 -5.80 10.13
CA PRO A 21 9.46 -5.22 10.66
C PRO A 21 9.35 -3.70 10.42
N GLU A 22 10.48 -3.00 10.47
CA GLU A 22 10.57 -1.55 10.25
C GLU A 22 10.28 -1.22 8.80
N ALA A 23 10.85 -1.97 7.85
CA ALA A 23 10.60 -1.80 6.42
C ALA A 23 9.12 -2.04 6.08
N LEU A 24 8.50 -3.07 6.68
CA LEU A 24 7.07 -3.33 6.53
C LEU A 24 6.22 -2.19 7.10
N THR A 25 6.57 -1.69 8.29
CA THR A 25 5.86 -0.56 8.91
C THR A 25 5.97 0.71 8.07
N ALA A 26 7.16 1.00 7.53
CA ALA A 26 7.37 2.11 6.62
C ALA A 26 6.58 1.95 5.30
N HIS A 27 6.50 0.73 4.77
CA HIS A 27 5.69 0.45 3.58
C HIS A 27 4.20 0.65 3.82
N ALA A 28 3.67 0.18 4.96
CA ALA A 28 2.29 0.42 5.36
C ALA A 28 1.98 1.92 5.47
N ALA A 29 2.89 2.72 6.01
CA ALA A 29 2.74 4.19 6.02
C ALA A 29 2.78 4.80 4.60
N GLY A 30 3.48 4.16 3.65
CA GLY A 30 3.41 4.49 2.23
C GLY A 30 2.01 4.24 1.66
N LEU A 31 1.42 3.09 1.96
CA LEU A 31 0.05 2.74 1.54
C LEU A 31 -0.98 3.71 2.14
N ASP A 32 -0.85 4.08 3.42
CA ASP A 32 -1.72 5.08 4.06
C ASP A 32 -1.69 6.44 3.33
N ARG A 33 -0.53 6.87 2.82
CA ARG A 33 -0.41 8.11 2.02
C ARG A 33 -1.10 8.01 0.66
N ILE A 34 -1.01 6.86 0.00
CA ILE A 34 -1.70 6.62 -1.27
C ILE A 34 -3.21 6.58 -1.03
N SER A 35 -3.65 5.85 0.00
CA SER A 35 -5.06 5.79 0.42
C SER A 35 -5.62 7.18 0.70
N ALA A 36 -4.87 8.04 1.40
CA ALA A 36 -5.27 9.43 1.63
C ALA A 36 -5.43 10.24 0.33
N THR A 37 -4.57 10.03 -0.66
CA THR A 37 -4.69 10.65 -1.99
C THR A 37 -5.94 10.17 -2.72
N VAL A 38 -6.23 8.87 -2.67
CA VAL A 38 -7.45 8.30 -3.28
C VAL A 38 -8.70 8.86 -2.59
N ARG A 39 -8.68 8.98 -1.25
CA ARG A 39 -9.78 9.60 -0.49
C ARG A 39 -10.01 11.06 -0.89
N GLN A 40 -8.95 11.81 -1.13
CA GLN A 40 -9.06 13.17 -1.67
C GLN A 40 -9.70 13.17 -3.07
N ALA A 41 -9.32 12.23 -3.94
CA ALA A 41 -9.90 12.09 -5.26
C ALA A 41 -11.41 11.74 -5.21
N ILE A 42 -11.83 10.87 -4.28
CA ILE A 42 -13.26 10.58 -4.03
C ILE A 42 -14.00 11.87 -3.64
N GLY A 43 -13.43 12.66 -2.72
CA GLY A 43 -14.01 13.94 -2.32
C GLY A 43 -14.13 14.93 -3.47
N ALA A 44 -13.12 15.01 -4.33
CA ALA A 44 -13.14 15.85 -5.53
C ALA A 44 -14.17 15.36 -6.56
N ALA A 45 -14.27 14.05 -6.79
CA ALA A 45 -15.23 13.45 -7.73
C ALA A 45 -16.68 13.79 -7.37
N GLY A 46 -17.02 13.83 -6.08
CA GLY A 46 -18.32 14.29 -5.61
C GLY A 46 -18.64 15.76 -5.96
N GLY A 47 -17.61 16.60 -6.11
CA GLY A 47 -17.75 18.00 -6.54
C GLY A 47 -17.81 18.20 -8.06
N ILE A 48 -17.42 17.20 -8.87
CA ILE A 48 -17.35 17.29 -10.34
C ILE A 48 -18.64 16.79 -11.02
N ARG A 49 -19.68 16.43 -10.26
CA ARG A 49 -21.03 16.19 -10.83
C ARG A 49 -21.61 17.51 -11.35
N LEU A 50 -21.20 17.86 -12.57
CA LEU A 50 -21.62 19.05 -13.30
C LEU A 50 -23.11 18.92 -13.60
N GLY A 51 -23.93 19.73 -12.92
CA GLY A 51 -25.35 19.79 -13.23
C GLY A 51 -25.57 20.25 -14.68
N GLY A 52 -26.69 19.86 -15.29
CA GLY A 52 -26.95 20.11 -16.72
C GLY A 52 -26.91 21.59 -17.17
N HIS A 53 -26.87 22.53 -16.23
CA HIS A 53 -26.64 23.95 -16.48
C HIS A 53 -25.19 24.27 -16.94
N ALA A 54 -24.20 23.42 -16.63
CA ALA A 54 -22.81 23.60 -17.07
C ALA A 54 -22.59 23.27 -18.56
N TYR A 55 -23.44 22.43 -19.15
CA TYR A 55 -23.33 21.98 -20.54
C TYR A 55 -24.14 22.85 -21.53
N GLY A 56 -24.89 23.84 -21.02
CA GLY A 56 -25.77 24.68 -21.81
C GLY A 56 -27.01 23.93 -22.34
N ARG A 57 -27.98 24.68 -22.88
CA ARG A 57 -29.29 24.10 -23.29
C ARG A 57 -29.20 23.07 -24.42
N LEU A 58 -28.20 23.20 -25.30
CA LEU A 58 -28.05 22.31 -26.46
C LEU A 58 -27.53 20.91 -26.09
N CYS A 59 -26.76 20.79 -25.00
CA CYS A 59 -26.17 19.54 -24.55
C CYS A 59 -26.81 19.01 -23.25
N ALA A 60 -28.06 19.41 -22.96
CA ALA A 60 -28.72 19.13 -21.68
C ALA A 60 -28.89 17.62 -21.38
N ALA A 61 -28.87 16.75 -22.39
CA ALA A 61 -28.95 15.30 -22.23
C ALA A 61 -27.59 14.62 -21.96
N PHE A 62 -26.48 15.33 -22.19
CA PHE A 62 -25.13 14.78 -22.06
C PHE A 62 -24.78 14.30 -20.64
N PRO A 63 -25.13 15.02 -19.55
CA PRO A 63 -24.90 14.55 -18.18
C PRO A 63 -25.52 13.18 -17.91
N ALA A 64 -26.75 12.95 -18.36
CA ALA A 64 -27.45 11.69 -18.14
C ALA A 64 -26.75 10.50 -18.83
N MET A 65 -26.05 10.74 -19.95
CA MET A 65 -25.23 9.71 -20.61
C MET A 65 -23.91 9.45 -19.88
N LEU A 66 -23.40 10.42 -19.12
CA LEU A 66 -22.15 10.32 -18.36
C LEU A 66 -22.35 9.83 -16.92
N GLU A 67 -23.58 9.84 -16.39
CA GLU A 67 -23.87 9.41 -15.02
C GLU A 67 -23.37 7.99 -14.72
N PRO A 68 -23.58 6.97 -15.59
CA PRO A 68 -23.08 5.61 -15.33
C PRO A 68 -21.56 5.53 -15.25
N LEU A 69 -20.85 6.38 -16.01
CA LEU A 69 -19.40 6.47 -15.97
C LEU A 69 -18.93 7.13 -14.67
N HIS A 70 -19.62 8.17 -14.19
CA HIS A 70 -19.34 8.78 -12.89
C HIS A 70 -19.57 7.79 -11.74
N ASP A 71 -20.67 7.04 -11.77
CA ASP A 71 -20.95 6.01 -10.76
C ASP A 71 -19.91 4.90 -10.76
N LEU A 72 -19.45 4.47 -11.94
CA LEU A 72 -18.37 3.51 -12.07
C LEU A 72 -17.06 4.06 -11.48
N ALA A 73 -16.69 5.30 -11.82
CA ALA A 73 -15.49 5.94 -11.31
C ALA A 73 -15.53 6.07 -9.77
N GLU A 74 -16.66 6.50 -9.21
CA GLU A 74 -16.84 6.64 -7.77
C GLU A 74 -16.71 5.29 -7.06
N ARG A 75 -17.33 4.22 -7.58
CA ARG A 75 -17.18 2.88 -7.02
C ARG A 75 -15.74 2.38 -7.06
N VAL A 76 -15.07 2.46 -8.21
CA VAL A 76 -13.70 1.97 -8.36
C VAL A 76 -12.74 2.70 -7.43
N LEU A 77 -12.90 4.01 -7.26
CA LEU A 77 -12.09 4.77 -6.31
C LEU A 77 -12.32 4.31 -4.87
N ARG A 78 -13.57 4.04 -4.47
CA ARG A 78 -13.90 3.52 -3.14
C ARG A 78 -13.34 2.12 -2.91
N GLU A 79 -13.53 1.21 -3.86
CA GLU A 79 -12.96 -0.15 -3.81
C GLU A 79 -11.43 -0.12 -3.75
N SER A 80 -10.79 0.81 -4.47
CA SER A 80 -9.33 0.99 -4.42
C SER A 80 -8.86 1.49 -3.06
N HIS A 81 -9.58 2.44 -2.45
CA HIS A 81 -9.31 2.91 -1.10
C HIS A 81 -9.38 1.75 -0.09
N ASP A 82 -10.46 0.97 -0.14
CA ASP A 82 -10.66 -0.15 0.79
C ASP A 82 -9.59 -1.23 0.63
N ALA A 83 -9.20 -1.53 -0.62
CA ALA A 83 -8.11 -2.47 -0.91
C ALA A 83 -6.74 -1.98 -0.39
N LEU A 84 -6.46 -0.67 -0.49
CA LEU A 84 -5.25 -0.07 0.05
C LEU A 84 -5.21 -0.16 1.58
N ASP A 85 -6.32 0.16 2.23
CA ASP A 85 -6.45 0.07 3.69
C ASP A 85 -6.29 -1.37 4.17
N GLU A 86 -6.95 -2.33 3.54
CA GLU A 86 -6.82 -3.75 3.87
C GLU A 86 -5.37 -4.24 3.69
N THR A 87 -4.72 -3.83 2.60
CA THR A 87 -3.31 -4.17 2.35
C THR A 87 -2.40 -3.56 3.42
N ALA A 88 -2.61 -2.30 3.80
CA ALA A 88 -1.83 -1.64 4.85
C ALA A 88 -2.00 -2.34 6.22
N HIS A 89 -3.21 -2.78 6.56
CA HIS A 89 -3.47 -3.59 7.74
C HIS A 89 -2.76 -4.94 7.67
N GLY A 90 -2.83 -5.64 6.54
CA GLY A 90 -2.15 -6.91 6.32
C GLY A 90 -0.63 -6.81 6.50
N VAL A 91 -0.02 -5.74 5.98
CA VAL A 91 1.41 -5.45 6.11
C VAL A 91 1.78 -5.15 7.57
N ARG A 92 0.98 -4.34 8.28
CA ARG A 92 1.18 -4.08 9.73
C ARG A 92 1.09 -5.37 10.55
N ALA A 93 0.12 -6.23 10.23
CA ALA A 93 -0.04 -7.53 10.89
C ALA A 93 1.17 -8.45 10.63
N ALA A 94 1.72 -8.44 9.42
CA ALA A 94 2.94 -9.17 9.11
C ALA A 94 4.13 -8.65 9.94
N ALA A 95 4.33 -7.34 10.03
CA ALA A 95 5.38 -6.74 10.86
C ALA A 95 5.25 -7.13 12.35
N SER A 96 4.02 -7.18 12.88
CA SER A 96 3.78 -7.65 14.25
C SER A 96 4.20 -9.11 14.42
N ARG A 97 3.84 -9.99 13.48
CA ARG A 97 4.19 -11.42 13.55
C ARG A 97 5.70 -11.65 13.54
N TYR A 98 6.46 -10.88 12.77
CA TYR A 98 7.93 -10.93 12.81
C TYR A 98 8.46 -10.55 14.19
N ARG A 99 8.04 -9.42 14.75
CA ARG A 99 8.49 -8.96 16.08
C ARG A 99 8.16 -9.97 17.18
N ASP A 100 6.96 -10.54 17.16
CA ASP A 100 6.58 -11.54 18.14
C ASP A 100 7.38 -12.84 17.98
N GLY A 101 7.74 -13.20 16.74
CA GLY A 101 8.60 -14.34 16.44
C GLY A 101 10.01 -14.14 16.99
N ASP A 102 10.60 -12.98 16.73
CA ASP A 102 11.95 -12.60 17.20
C ASP A 102 12.00 -12.53 18.72
N GLN A 103 11.00 -11.91 19.36
CA GLN A 103 10.90 -11.84 20.82
C GLN A 103 10.84 -13.24 21.44
N ARG A 104 9.99 -14.12 20.91
CA ARG A 104 9.91 -15.52 21.37
C ARG A 104 11.22 -16.28 21.14
N ALA A 105 11.95 -15.99 20.06
CA ALA A 105 13.24 -16.60 19.81
C ALA A 105 14.29 -16.12 20.82
N ALA A 106 14.34 -14.81 21.09
CA ALA A 106 15.23 -14.21 22.08
C ALA A 106 15.00 -14.80 23.49
N GLU A 107 13.73 -14.96 23.90
CA GLU A 107 13.36 -15.58 25.17
C GLU A 107 13.84 -17.03 25.29
N ARG A 108 13.77 -17.82 24.20
CA ARG A 108 14.23 -19.21 24.18
C ARG A 108 15.75 -19.33 24.17
N LEU A 109 16.44 -18.42 23.48
CA LEU A 109 17.89 -18.46 23.33
C LEU A 109 18.61 -17.97 24.60
N GLY A 110 17.98 -17.06 25.35
CA GLY A 110 18.58 -16.46 26.54
C GLY A 110 19.79 -15.57 26.21
N PRO A 111 20.37 -14.87 27.20
CA PRO A 111 21.55 -14.04 26.99
C PRO A 111 22.75 -14.89 26.53
N PRO A 112 23.63 -14.34 25.66
CA PRO A 112 24.85 -15.03 25.27
C PRO A 112 25.72 -15.33 26.51
N ARG A 113 26.24 -16.56 26.60
CA ARG A 113 27.15 -17.00 27.67
C ARG A 113 28.55 -16.46 27.48
#